data_AF-A0A382HKS6-F1
#
_entry.id   AF-A0A382HKS6-F1
#
_cell.length_a   1.000
_cell.length_b   1.000
_cell.length_c   1.000
_cell.angle_alpha   90.00
_cell.angle_beta   90.00
_cell.angle_gamma   90.00
#
_symmetry.space_group_name_H-M   'P 1'
#
loop_
_entity.id
_entity.type
_entity.pdbx_description
1 polymer ?
#
loop_
_entity_poly.entity_id
_entity_poly.type
_entity_poly.pdbx_seq_one_letter_code
_entity_poly.pdbx_strand_id
1 'polypeptide(L)'
;MDKVKLFATLVLFPLLLVSCGEEVIPVTLSKELTDKKVTMTNFKMENKNLSIYLTAEKAFQGQLVAKAMNAKSLEVGRAVSPELDFADDDAKSVEFKFDAKLDETIVTKYL
;
A
#
# COMPACT_ATOMS: atom_id res chain seq x y z
N MET A 1 -52.66 -21.91 41.94
CA MET A 1 -51.21 -21.88 42.27
C MET A 1 -50.49 -21.94 40.94
N ASP A 2 -50.47 -20.80 40.27
CA ASP A 2 -50.20 -20.72 38.84
C ASP A 2 -48.79 -20.19 38.64
N LYS A 3 -47.89 -21.10 38.28
CA LYS A 3 -46.48 -20.83 38.04
C LYS A 3 -46.31 -20.30 36.62
N VAL A 4 -46.34 -18.99 36.44
CA VAL A 4 -45.91 -18.36 35.19
C VAL A 4 -44.39 -18.18 35.26
N LYS A 5 -43.64 -19.15 34.72
CA LYS A 5 -42.19 -19.02 34.53
C LYS A 5 -41.94 -18.10 33.35
N LEU A 6 -41.51 -16.87 33.65
CA LEU A 6 -41.02 -15.89 32.69
C LEU A 6 -39.68 -16.37 32.12
N PHE A 7 -39.70 -17.07 30.98
CA PHE A 7 -38.49 -17.40 30.23
C PHE A 7 -38.06 -16.16 29.44
N ALA A 8 -37.17 -15.37 30.03
CA ALA A 8 -36.47 -14.29 29.33
C ALA A 8 -35.42 -14.91 28.40
N THR A 9 -35.83 -15.22 27.17
CA THR A 9 -34.92 -15.61 26.10
C THR A 9 -34.10 -14.38 25.70
N LEU A 10 -32.89 -14.28 26.27
CA LEU A 10 -31.88 -13.30 25.90
C LEU A 10 -31.42 -13.58 24.46
N VAL A 11 -32.03 -12.89 23.49
CA VAL A 11 -31.59 -12.90 22.09
C VAL A 11 -30.25 -12.17 22.02
N LEU A 12 -29.17 -12.94 21.98
CA LEU A 12 -27.83 -12.45 21.70
C LEU A 12 -27.75 -12.07 20.22
N PHE A 13 -28.04 -10.81 19.91
CA PHE A 13 -27.88 -10.23 18.58
C PHE A 13 -26.37 -10.25 18.24
N PRO A 14 -25.91 -11.00 17.21
CA PRO A 14 -24.54 -10.89 16.78
C PRO A 14 -24.35 -9.50 16.18
N LEU A 15 -23.57 -8.66 16.88
CA LEU A 15 -22.99 -7.43 16.35
C LEU A 15 -22.15 -7.81 15.12
N LEU A 16 -22.80 -7.83 13.95
CA LEU A 16 -22.15 -7.79 12.66
C LEU A 16 -21.50 -6.41 12.54
N LEU A 17 -20.28 -6.30 13.08
CA LEU A 17 -19.36 -5.22 12.77
C LEU A 17 -18.97 -5.41 11.30
N VAL A 18 -19.76 -4.80 10.41
CA VAL A 18 -19.35 -4.54 9.03
C VAL A 18 -18.22 -3.51 9.12
N SER A 19 -16.99 -3.99 9.33
CA SER A 19 -15.79 -3.19 9.17
C SER A 19 -15.62 -2.92 7.68
N CYS A 20 -16.28 -1.88 7.19
CA CYS A 20 -16.01 -1.30 5.88
C CYS A 20 -14.67 -0.57 5.98
N GLY A 21 -13.58 -1.33 5.97
CA GLY A 21 -12.24 -0.79 5.82
C GLY A 21 -12.01 -0.54 4.33
N GLU A 22 -11.59 0.68 3.99
CA GLU A 22 -11.11 1.00 2.64
C GLU A 22 -9.95 0.04 2.31
N GLU A 23 -10.07 -0.69 1.20
CA GLU A 23 -9.07 -1.69 0.81
C GLU A 23 -7.83 -0.96 0.30
N VAL A 24 -6.81 -0.84 1.17
CA VAL A 24 -5.55 -0.19 0.82
C VAL A 24 -4.75 -1.12 -0.09
N ILE A 25 -4.52 -0.71 -1.34
CA ILE A 25 -3.64 -1.42 -2.26
C ILE A 25 -2.21 -1.38 -1.71
N PRO A 26 -1.57 -2.53 -1.42
CA PRO A 26 -0.26 -2.57 -0.79
C PRO A 26 0.86 -2.09 -1.73
N VAL A 27 1.88 -1.49 -1.13
CA VAL A 27 3.14 -1.11 -1.78
C VAL A 27 4.29 -1.90 -1.15
N THR A 28 5.16 -2.47 -1.97
CA THR A 28 6.32 -3.26 -1.50
C THR A 28 7.59 -2.77 -2.18
N LEU A 29 8.75 -2.92 -1.52
CA LEU A 29 10.04 -2.66 -2.15
C LEU A 29 10.59 -3.92 -2.82
N SER A 30 11.30 -3.74 -3.94
CA SER A 30 12.02 -4.83 -4.59
C SER A 30 13.17 -5.35 -3.71
N LYS A 31 13.57 -6.60 -3.97
CA LYS A 31 14.72 -7.21 -3.26
C LYS A 31 15.99 -6.37 -3.41
N GLU A 32 16.21 -5.78 -4.57
CA GLU A 32 17.38 -4.93 -4.84
C GLU A 32 17.46 -3.73 -3.89
N LEU A 33 16.33 -3.06 -3.63
CA LEU A 33 16.28 -1.95 -2.68
C LEU A 33 16.49 -2.43 -1.24
N THR A 34 15.85 -3.54 -0.86
CA THR A 34 16.03 -4.09 0.50
C THR A 34 17.47 -4.58 0.75
N ASP A 35 18.13 -5.15 -0.27
CA ASP A 35 19.54 -5.58 -0.19
C ASP A 35 20.48 -4.38 -0.02
N LYS A 36 20.12 -3.23 -0.60
CA LYS A 36 20.79 -1.93 -0.44
C LYS A 36 20.43 -1.20 0.86
N LYS A 37 19.69 -1.85 1.77
CA LYS A 37 19.26 -1.26 3.04
C LYS A 37 18.40 0.00 2.87
N VAL A 38 17.61 0.03 1.80
CA VAL A 38 16.54 1.02 1.63
C VAL A 38 15.28 0.49 2.30
N THR A 39 14.64 1.32 3.11
CA THR A 39 13.35 0.99 3.76
C THR A 39 12.28 2.01 3.41
N MET A 40 11.01 1.59 3.49
CA MET A 40 9.85 2.44 3.28
C MET A 40 9.06 2.53 4.59
N THR A 41 8.79 3.75 5.05
CA THR A 41 8.07 3.96 6.33
C THR A 41 6.63 4.41 6.12
N ASN A 42 6.32 5.01 4.97
CA ASN A 42 4.98 5.48 4.63
C ASN A 42 4.79 5.49 3.11
N PHE A 43 3.55 5.34 2.67
CA PHE A 43 3.12 5.53 1.29
C PHE A 43 1.72 6.14 1.24
N LYS A 44 1.43 6.85 0.14
CA LYS A 44 0.11 7.41 -0.16
C LYS A 44 -0.18 7.25 -1.64
N MET A 45 -1.40 6.85 -1.96
CA MET A 45 -1.95 6.90 -3.31
C MET A 45 -2.95 8.05 -3.40
N GLU A 46 -2.78 8.94 -4.37
CA GLU A 46 -3.74 10.01 -4.65
C GLU A 46 -3.71 10.37 -6.14
N ASN A 47 -4.85 10.30 -6.82
CA ASN A 47 -4.99 10.68 -8.24
C ASN A 47 -3.92 10.05 -9.15
N LYS A 48 -3.69 8.73 -9.07
CA LYS A 48 -2.64 8.00 -9.81
C LYS A 48 -1.20 8.44 -9.52
N ASN A 49 -0.98 9.19 -8.44
CA ASN A 49 0.33 9.52 -7.92
C ASN A 49 0.61 8.65 -6.69
N LEU A 50 1.70 7.89 -6.75
CA LEU A 50 2.23 7.15 -5.61
C LEU A 50 3.33 7.99 -4.97
N SER A 51 3.11 8.44 -3.74
CA SER A 51 4.14 9.07 -2.91
C SER A 51 4.64 8.04 -1.90
N ILE A 52 5.95 7.81 -1.85
CA ILE A 52 6.58 6.95 -0.84
C ILE A 52 7.63 7.72 -0.06
N TYR A 53 7.83 7.36 1.22
CA TYR A 53 8.92 7.88 2.04
C TYR A 53 9.97 6.80 2.21
N LEU A 54 11.16 7.06 1.68
CA LEU A 54 12.29 6.14 1.72
C LEU A 54 13.38 6.64 2.64
N THR A 55 14.03 5.70 3.33
CA THR A 55 15.27 5.92 4.09
C THR A 55 16.36 5.02 3.53
N ALA A 56 17.59 5.49 3.44
CA ALA A 56 18.72 4.72 2.95
C ALA A 56 19.88 4.72 3.95
N GLU A 57 20.33 3.55 4.39
CA GLU A 57 21.54 3.45 5.24
C GLU A 57 22.83 3.79 4.48
N LYS A 58 22.80 3.67 3.15
CA LYS A 58 23.94 3.88 2.26
C LYS A 58 23.58 4.75 1.08
N ALA A 59 24.55 5.55 0.66
CA ALA A 59 24.43 6.42 -0.49
C ALA A 59 24.15 5.62 -1.76
N PHE A 60 23.25 6.13 -2.59
CA PHE A 60 23.01 5.62 -3.92
C PHE A 60 22.45 6.71 -4.84
N GLN A 61 22.77 6.59 -6.11
CA GLN A 61 22.26 7.47 -7.15
C GLN A 61 21.57 6.65 -8.23
N GLY A 62 20.45 7.14 -8.75
CA GLY A 62 19.71 6.50 -9.82
C GLY A 62 18.24 6.85 -9.84
N GLN A 63 17.51 6.22 -10.75
CA GLN A 63 16.05 6.27 -10.83
C GLN A 63 15.44 5.03 -10.23
N LEU A 64 14.26 5.21 -9.65
CA LEU A 64 13.41 4.13 -9.20
C LEU A 64 12.27 3.94 -10.19
N VAL A 65 11.75 2.71 -10.25
CA VAL A 65 10.59 2.37 -11.08
C VAL A 65 9.53 1.77 -10.18
N ALA A 66 8.38 2.42 -10.10
CA ALA A 66 7.19 1.86 -9.47
C ALA A 66 6.37 1.10 -10.51
N LYS A 67 5.96 -0.13 -10.18
CA LYS A 67 5.18 -1.01 -11.04
C LYS A 67 3.81 -1.26 -10.45
N ALA A 68 2.76 -1.02 -11.23
CA ALA A 68 1.40 -1.44 -10.89
C ALA A 68 1.20 -2.89 -11.36
N MET A 69 0.79 -3.77 -10.46
CA MET A 69 0.66 -5.20 -10.73
C MET A 69 -0.80 -5.64 -10.52
N ASN A 70 -1.28 -6.53 -11.38
CA ASN A 70 -2.62 -7.13 -11.23
C ASN A 70 -2.58 -8.44 -10.42
N ALA A 71 -3.76 -9.04 -10.21
CA ALA A 71 -3.94 -10.29 -9.47
C ALA A 71 -3.15 -11.48 -10.06
N LYS A 72 -2.77 -11.43 -11.34
CA LYS A 72 -1.94 -12.45 -12.03
C LYS A 72 -0.45 -12.19 -11.89
N SER A 73 -0.05 -11.21 -11.08
CA SER A 73 1.33 -10.72 -10.96
C SER A 73 1.93 -10.24 -12.29
N LEU A 74 1.09 -9.71 -13.19
CA LEU A 74 1.54 -9.06 -14.42
C LEU A 74 1.60 -7.55 -14.22
N GLU A 75 2.63 -6.92 -14.79
CA GLU A 75 2.77 -5.47 -14.84
C GLU A 75 1.68 -4.89 -15.76
N VAL A 76 0.87 -3.98 -15.22
CA VAL A 76 -0.23 -3.29 -15.94
C VAL A 76 0.00 -1.78 -16.04
N GLY A 77 1.05 -1.28 -15.40
CA GLY A 77 1.49 0.10 -15.48
C GLY A 77 2.83 0.32 -14.81
N ARG A 78 3.49 1.42 -15.16
CA ARG A 78 4.76 1.83 -14.55
C ARG A 78 4.89 3.33 -14.47
N ALA A 79 5.67 3.79 -13.50
CA ALA A 79 6.08 5.17 -13.34
C ALA A 79 7.54 5.20 -12.92
N VAL A 80 8.29 6.20 -13.38
CA VAL A 80 9.72 6.36 -13.11
C VAL A 80 9.91 7.63 -12.29
N SER A 81 10.71 7.55 -11.23
CA SER A 81 11.06 8.73 -10.45
C SER A 81 11.97 9.67 -11.25
N PRO A 82 12.11 10.95 -10.84
CA PRO A 82 13.29 11.73 -11.19
C PRO A 82 14.59 11.02 -10.75
N GLU A 83 15.73 11.50 -11.26
CA GLU A 83 17.03 11.09 -10.74
C GLU A 83 17.12 11.40 -9.23
N LEU A 84 17.43 10.38 -8.43
CA LEU A 84 17.61 10.49 -6.99
C LEU A 84 19.09 10.37 -6.67
N ASP A 85 19.49 11.07 -5.61
CA ASP A 85 20.85 11.04 -5.06
C ASP A 85 20.71 11.01 -3.53
N PHE A 86 20.71 9.82 -2.94
CA PHE A 86 20.69 9.64 -1.49
C PHE A 86 22.12 9.67 -0.95
N ALA A 87 22.33 10.43 0.12
CA ALA A 87 23.55 10.31 0.92
C ALA A 87 23.45 9.12 1.91
N ASP A 88 24.55 8.84 2.61
CA ASP A 88 24.52 7.93 3.76
C ASP A 88 23.56 8.48 4.84
N ASP A 89 22.70 7.62 5.38
CA ASP A 89 21.68 7.95 6.40
C ASP A 89 20.69 9.06 5.98
N ASP A 90 20.32 9.06 4.69
CA ASP A 90 19.41 10.05 4.10
C ASP A 90 17.97 9.52 3.98
N ALA A 91 17.01 10.44 3.91
CA ALA A 91 15.60 10.12 3.77
C ALA A 91 14.90 11.11 2.83
N LYS A 92 14.11 10.59 1.89
CA LYS A 92 13.41 11.40 0.89
C LYS A 92 12.00 10.89 0.64
N SER A 93 11.10 11.83 0.37
CA SER A 93 9.83 11.52 -0.27
C SER A 93 10.04 11.47 -1.78
N VAL A 94 9.53 10.41 -2.41
CA VAL A 94 9.63 10.16 -3.85
C VAL A 94 8.22 10.01 -4.42
N GLU A 95 7.95 10.71 -5.51
CA GLU A 95 6.66 10.65 -6.20
C GLU A 95 6.78 9.91 -7.54
N PHE A 96 5.77 9.09 -7.83
CA PHE A 96 5.63 8.34 -9.06
C PHE A 96 4.27 8.63 -9.68
N LYS A 97 4.28 9.34 -10.80
CA LYS A 97 3.07 9.69 -11.55
C LYS A 97 2.81 8.63 -12.61
N PHE A 98 1.77 7.82 -12.41
CA PHE A 98 1.34 6.85 -13.40
C PHE A 98 0.59 7.53 -14.56
N ASP A 99 0.64 6.90 -15.73
CA ASP A 99 -0.08 7.37 -16.91
C ASP A 99 -1.59 7.44 -16.63
N ALA A 100 -2.27 8.47 -17.17
CA ALA A 100 -3.70 8.66 -17.01
C ALA A 100 -4.55 7.48 -17.52
N LYS A 101 -4.00 6.64 -18.42
CA LYS A 101 -4.63 5.43 -18.96
C LYS A 101 -4.48 4.20 -18.06
N LEU A 102 -3.73 4.26 -16.95
CA LEU A 102 -3.70 3.17 -15.99
C LEU A 102 -5.12 2.89 -15.48
N ASP A 103 -5.57 1.65 -15.67
CA ASP A 103 -6.79 1.16 -15.07
C ASP A 103 -6.50 0.73 -13.62
N GLU A 104 -6.85 1.58 -12.66
CA GLU A 104 -6.61 1.31 -11.24
C GLU A 104 -7.49 0.18 -10.70
N THR A 105 -8.59 -0.16 -11.38
CA THR A 105 -9.54 -1.19 -10.92
C THR A 105 -8.97 -2.60 -10.97
N ILE A 106 -7.92 -2.80 -11.79
CA ILE A 106 -7.23 -4.08 -11.93
C ILE A 106 -5.92 -4.16 -11.14
N VAL A 107 -5.52 -3.07 -10.48
CA VAL A 107 -4.28 -3.01 -9.70
C VAL A 107 -4.52 -3.63 -8.32
N THR A 108 -3.69 -4.59 -7.95
CA THR A 108 -3.78 -5.28 -6.65
C THR A 108 -2.56 -5.06 -5.77
N LYS A 109 -1.44 -4.56 -6.33
CA LYS A 109 -0.26 -4.13 -5.57
C LYS A 109 0.63 -3.21 -6.40
N TYR A 110 1.43 -2.41 -5.71
CA TYR A 110 2.56 -1.70 -6.29
C TYR A 110 3.89 -2.31 -5.80
N LEU A 111 4.89 -2.34 -6.68
CA LEU A 111 6.24 -2.87 -6.43
C LEU A 111 7.31 -1.84 -6.82
#